data_AF-A0A392R8V7-F1
#
_entry.id   AF-A0A392R8V7-F1
#
_cell.length_a   1.000
_cell.length_b   1.000
_cell.length_c   1.000
_cell.angle_alpha   90.00
_cell.angle_beta   90.00
_cell.angle_gamma   90.00
#
_symmetry.space_group_name_H-M   'P 1'
#
loop_
_entity.id
_entity.type
_entity.pdbx_description
1 polymer ?
#
loop_
_entity_poly.entity_id
_entity_poly.type
_entity_poly.pdbx_seq_one_letter_code
_entity_poly.pdbx_strand_id
1 'polypeptide(L)' 'MSHVKLQELLKFDFEMLATATNNFHLSNKLGQGGFGPVYKGKLQDGREIAVKRLSRASGQGLEEFMNEVVVLCKLQHRNL' A
#
# COMPACT_ATOMS: atom_id res chain seq x y z
N MET A 1 10.26 3.56 -22.35
CA MET A 1 9.45 3.59 -21.11
C MET A 1 10.41 3.53 -19.94
N SER A 2 10.46 4.58 -19.11
CA SER A 2 11.39 4.68 -17.98
C SER A 2 11.16 3.50 -17.02
N HIS A 3 12.15 2.61 -16.89
CA HIS A 3 12.16 1.60 -15.85
C HIS A 3 12.23 2.31 -14.50
N VAL A 4 11.12 2.32 -13.77
CA VAL A 4 11.18 2.67 -12.35
C VAL A 4 12.02 1.59 -11.70
N LYS A 5 13.18 1.94 -11.17
CA LYS A 5 13.98 1.04 -10.36
C LYS A 5 13.27 0.82 -9.04
N LEU A 6 12.34 -0.15 -9.01
CA LEU A 6 11.69 -0.65 -7.79
C LEU A 6 12.71 -1.14 -6.73
N GLN A 7 13.97 -1.30 -7.12
CA GLN A 7 15.10 -1.67 -6.24
C GLN A 7 15.42 -0.61 -5.18
N GLU A 8 15.05 0.66 -5.38
CA GLU A 8 15.27 1.73 -4.41
C GLU A 8 14.09 1.91 -3.42
N LEU A 9 13.02 1.10 -3.56
CA LEU A 9 11.88 1.15 -2.65
C LEU A 9 12.11 0.31 -1.40
N LEU A 10 11.64 0.82 -0.27
CA LEU A 10 11.56 0.06 0.97
C LEU A 10 10.63 -1.13 0.77
N LYS A 11 11.17 -2.33 0.98
CA LYS A 11 10.42 -3.59 0.92
C LYS A 11 9.97 -3.97 2.31
N PHE A 12 8.70 -4.33 2.42
CA PHE A 12 8.10 -4.85 3.65
C PHE A 12 7.60 -6.26 3.40
N ASP A 13 7.88 -7.16 4.33
CA ASP A 13 7.35 -8.51 4.27
C ASP A 13 5.86 -8.51 4.57
N PHE A 14 5.12 -9.41 3.92
CA PHE A 14 3.68 -9.50 4.11
C PHE A 14 3.30 -9.76 5.57
N GLU A 15 4.04 -10.62 6.27
CA GLU A 15 3.83 -10.94 7.68
C GLU A 15 4.04 -9.72 8.59
N MET A 16 5.03 -8.87 8.27
CA MET A 16 5.23 -7.62 8.99
C MET A 16 4.02 -6.69 8.83
N LEU A 17 3.51 -6.54 7.61
CA LEU A 17 2.33 -5.70 7.35
C LEU A 17 1.06 -6.28 7.97
N ALA A 18 0.90 -7.60 7.95
CA ALA A 18 -0.20 -8.30 8.60
C ALA A 18 -0.15 -8.05 10.11
N THR A 19 0.98 -8.29 10.75
CA THR A 19 1.18 -8.02 12.19
C THR A 19 0.90 -6.56 12.53
N ALA A 20 1.49 -5.62 11.77
CA ALA A 20 1.32 -4.18 12.00
C ALA A 20 -0.14 -3.72 11.92
N THR A 21 -0.97 -4.39 11.13
CA THR A 21 -2.39 -4.07 10.93
C THR A 21 -3.35 -4.96 11.72
N ASN A 22 -2.84 -5.77 12.66
CA ASN A 22 -3.59 -6.81 13.36
C ASN A 22 -4.31 -7.76 12.39
N ASN A 23 -3.57 -8.35 11.45
CA ASN A 23 -4.07 -9.19 10.37
C ASN A 23 -5.15 -8.51 9.51
N PHE A 24 -4.95 -7.23 9.17
CA PHE A 24 -5.91 -6.44 8.40
C PHE A 24 -7.30 -6.39 9.05
N HIS A 25 -7.35 -6.28 10.39
CA HIS A 25 -8.61 -6.26 11.13
C HIS A 25 -9.48 -5.06 10.74
N LEU A 26 -10.80 -5.24 10.72
CA LEU A 26 -11.75 -4.20 10.33
C LEU A 26 -11.69 -2.95 11.22
N SER A 27 -11.35 -3.11 12.50
CA SER A 27 -11.16 -1.96 13.42
C SER A 27 -10.05 -1.01 12.97
N ASN A 28 -9.11 -1.50 12.17
CA ASN A 28 -8.00 -0.72 11.63
C ASN A 28 -8.30 -0.19 10.23
N LYS A 29 -9.47 -0.47 9.65
CA LYS A 29 -9.81 0.02 8.31
C LYS A 29 -9.99 1.54 8.34
N LEU A 30 -9.20 2.23 7.53
CA LEU A 30 -9.29 3.68 7.33
C LEU A 30 -10.29 4.04 6.25
N GLY A 31 -10.45 3.17 5.24
CA GLY A 31 -11.34 3.42 4.12
C GLY A 31 -11.26 2.33 3.06
N GLN A 32 -12.00 2.51 1.97
CA GLN A 32 -11.95 1.62 0.80
C GLN A 32 -12.28 2.41 -0.46
N GLY A 33 -11.47 2.22 -1.50
CA GLY A 33 -11.72 2.74 -2.85
C GLY A 33 -11.73 1.62 -3.89
N GLY A 34 -11.69 1.98 -5.18
CA GLY A 34 -11.72 1.03 -6.31
C GLY A 34 -10.61 -0.03 -6.31
N PHE A 35 -9.46 0.30 -5.71
CA PHE A 35 -8.30 -0.59 -5.59
C PHE A 35 -8.30 -1.45 -4.32
N GLY A 36 -9.31 -1.30 -3.45
CA GLY A 36 -9.46 -2.09 -2.23
C GLY A 36 -9.33 -1.29 -0.93
N PRO A 37 -9.34 -1.99 0.21
CA PRO A 37 -9.32 -1.39 1.53
C PRO A 37 -7.93 -0.84 1.92
N VAL A 38 -7.94 0.22 2.72
CA VAL A 38 -6.76 0.80 3.38
C VAL A 38 -6.88 0.58 4.88
N TYR A 39 -5.81 0.11 5.52
CA TYR A 39 -5.74 -0.15 6.95
C TYR A 39 -4.67 0.69 7.62
N LYS A 40 -4.95 1.18 8.83
CA LYS A 40 -3.97 1.72 9.76
C LYS A 40 -3.12 0.58 10.31
N GLY A 41 -1.81 0.78 10.35
CA GLY A 41 -0.90 -0.12 11.02
C GLY A 41 0.13 0.64 11.85
N LYS A 42 0.79 -0.10 12.75
CA LYS A 42 1.93 0.40 13.53
C LYS A 42 3.07 -0.60 13.43
N LEU A 43 4.20 -0.16 12.90
CA LEU A 43 5.42 -0.96 12.82
C LEU A 43 6.03 -1.16 14.22
N GLN A 44 6.93 -2.14 14.35
CA GLN A 44 7.59 -2.46 15.64
C GLN A 44 8.39 -1.28 16.21
N ASP A 45 8.92 -0.43 15.34
CA ASP A 45 9.63 0.80 15.72
C ASP A 45 8.71 1.96 16.10
N GLY A 46 7.39 1.73 16.11
CA GLY A 46 6.38 2.70 16.51
C GLY A 46 5.86 3.59 15.38
N ARG A 47 6.42 3.52 14.16
CA ARG A 47 5.93 4.30 13.02
C ARG A 47 4.52 3.86 12.63
N GLU A 48 3.62 4.84 12.50
CA GLU A 48 2.28 4.60 11.95
C GLU A 48 2.33 4.56 10.41
N ILE A 49 1.61 3.61 9.83
CA ILE A 49 1.57 3.37 8.38
C ILE A 49 0.11 3.20 7.90
N ALA A 50 -0.11 3.50 6.62
CA ALA A 50 -1.33 3.12 5.92
C ALA A 50 -1.01 2.00 4.92
N VAL A 51 -1.69 0.85 5.04
CA VAL A 51 -1.49 -0.32 4.18
C VAL A 51 -2.69 -0.47 3.26
N LYS A 52 -2.49 -0.17 1.97
CA LYS A 52 -3.49 -0.38 0.92
C LYS A 52 -3.38 -1.80 0.39
N ARG A 53 -4.44 -2.60 0.54
CA ARG A 53 -4.47 -4.00 0.09
C ARG A 53 -5.32 -4.11 -1.17
N LEU A 54 -4.73 -4.69 -2.21
CA LEU A 54 -5.48 -5.02 -3.41
C LEU A 54 -6.59 -6.03 -3.13
N SER A 55 -7.80 -5.69 -3.56
CA SER A 55 -8.93 -6.62 -3.60
C SER A 55 -8.96 -7.34 -4.94
N ARG A 56 -9.09 -8.68 -4.92
CA ARG A 56 -9.34 -9.48 -6.14
C ARG A 56 -10.68 -9.14 -6.81
N ALA A 57 -11.62 -8.52 -6.08
CA ALA A 57 -12.93 -8.10 -6.60
C ALA A 57 -12.89 -6.73 -7.30
N SER A 58 -11.74 -6.06 -7.31
CA SER A 58 -11.53 -4.85 -8.09
C SER A 58 -11.51 -5.22 -9.58
N GLY A 59 -12.47 -4.73 -10.35
CA GLY A 59 -12.50 -4.89 -11.82
C GLY A 59 -11.32 -4.21 -12.54
N GLN A 60 -10.44 -3.54 -11.79
CA GLN A 60 -9.30 -2.74 -12.26
C GLN A 60 -7.95 -3.50 -12.23
N GLY A 61 -7.90 -4.70 -11.64
CA GLY A 61 -6.79 -5.64 -11.85
C GLY A 61 -5.41 -5.25 -11.25
N LEU A 62 -4.42 -6.12 -11.50
CA LEU A 62 -3.01 -5.96 -11.07
C LEU A 62 -2.31 -4.82 -11.83
N GLU A 63 -2.73 -4.54 -13.05
CA GLU A 63 -2.12 -3.52 -13.92
C GLU A 63 -2.37 -2.11 -13.40
N GLU A 64 -3.61 -1.77 -13.04
CA GLU A 64 -3.90 -0.43 -12.50
C GLU A 64 -3.24 -0.20 -11.13
N PHE A 65 -3.08 -1.26 -10.32
CA PHE A 65 -2.28 -1.17 -9.11
C PHE A 65 -0.83 -0.81 -9.38
N MET A 66 -0.21 -1.51 -10.32
CA MET A 66 1.17 -1.24 -10.69
C MET A 66 1.32 0.15 -11.29
N ASN A 67 0.32 0.64 -12.02
CA ASN A 67 0.28 2.03 -12.48
C ASN A 67 0.25 3.02 -11.31
N GLU A 68 -0.60 2.81 -10.29
CA GLU A 68 -0.64 3.66 -9.10
C GLU A 68 0.69 3.63 -8.34
N VAL A 69 1.29 2.44 -8.15
CA VAL A 69 2.63 2.30 -7.54
C VAL A 69 3.67 3.09 -8.33
N VAL A 70 3.70 2.94 -9.65
CA VAL A 70 4.65 3.64 -10.53
C VAL A 70 4.45 5.15 -10.47
N VAL A 71 3.21 5.64 -10.45
CA VAL A 71 2.87 7.06 -10.35
C VAL A 71 3.32 7.64 -9.01
N LEU A 72 2.96 6.97 -7.90
CA LEU A 72 3.37 7.39 -6.55
C LEU A 72 4.89 7.36 -6.36
N CYS A 73 5.59 6.41 -6.98
CA CYS A 73 7.05 6.35 -6.91
C CYS A 73 7.74 7.46 -7.73
N LYS A 74 7.08 7.99 -8.76
CA LYS A 74 7.63 9.07 -9.61
C LYS A 74 7.26 10.47 -9.12
N LEU A 75 6.18 10.61 -8.36
CA LEU A 75 5.73 11.89 -7.82
C LEU A 75 6.29 12.08 -6.41
N GLN A 76 7.44 12.76 -6.31
CA GLN A 76 7.90 13.36 -5.06
C GLN A 76 7.53 14.84 -5.08
N HIS A 77 6.38 15.18 -4.49
CA HIS A 77 5.93 16.56 -4.40
C HIS A 77 5.45 16.84 -2.97
N ARG A 78 5.76 18.02 -2.42
CA ARG A 78 5.47 18.35 -1.01
C ARG A 78 4.00 18.19 -0.60
N ASN A 79 3.09 18.28 -1.58
CA ASN A 79 1.64 18.22 -1.36
C ASN A 79 1.00 16.90 -1.85
N LEU A 80 1.81 15.87 -2.17
CA LEU A 80 1.35 14.55 -2.66
C LEU A 80 2.01 13.41 -1.88
#